data_AF-A0A815ZIJ1-F1
#
_entry.id   AF-A0A815ZIJ1-F1
#
_cell.length_a   1.000
_cell.length_b   1.000
_cell.length_c   1.000
_cell.angle_alpha   90.00
_cell.angle_beta   90.00
_cell.angle_gamma   90.00
#
_symmetry.space_group_name_H-M   'P 1'
#
loop_
_entity.id
_entity.type
_entity.pdbx_description
1 polymer ?
#
loop_
_entity_poly.entity_id
_entity_poly.type
_entity_poly.pdbx_seq_one_letter_code
_entity_poly.pdbx_strand_id
1 'polypeptide(L)'
;MINPNVDDNENDNSNFLYDELESAFEIDEYQTTSLPFASYFKSFDDDENNSGSVLDIKRSYISFILNLREQMLLPKSITNMISNYIISLIEHIQILSEKNGCFSYTDCSQTSATSFQTRTKVIECEQLKNILNSICESIDSISKNEYQLIKTCQEYFGYTPPEEIIISSVDEDVERAYFIPFERSLSLMLYSKPFLVEILREVQQQRMAAEIDQDLMYSIRDAYYGNKLDEETLLIQLYLDDISLTNPIGPKRDNHKMIYRRNSMKPENFLACVIFIFEDKMKAKQFLQPIIDNLNQLQFHGLVIKGDHLKFSVSTLIADNLAAHLVGGFQTCFSNGYFCRRCYIKYDDRNLTIPLSEINSRMINDHDDLVHELLQSPGKAPLKGVIGPSLFDTLIGFHPTTSLPSDCMHDFLGG
;
A
#
# COMPACT_ATOMS: atom_id res chain seq x y z
N MET A 1 -32.78 33.66 -31.54
CA MET A 1 -32.22 34.69 -32.44
C MET A 1 -30.94 35.19 -31.80
N ILE A 2 -29.85 35.14 -32.56
CA ILE A 2 -28.53 35.75 -32.33
C ILE A 2 -27.62 34.99 -31.35
N ASN A 3 -26.87 34.07 -31.95
CA ASN A 3 -25.47 33.80 -31.64
C ASN A 3 -24.61 34.97 -32.16
N PRO A 4 -23.43 35.25 -31.58
CA PRO A 4 -22.27 35.38 -32.45
C PRO A 4 -21.03 34.65 -31.91
N ASN A 5 -20.39 33.93 -32.84
CA ASN A 5 -19.05 33.38 -32.74
C ASN A 5 -18.00 34.47 -32.51
N VAL A 6 -16.98 34.13 -31.73
CA VAL A 6 -15.60 34.56 -31.96
C VAL A 6 -14.72 33.32 -31.76
N ASP A 7 -14.16 32.83 -32.86
CA ASP A 7 -12.98 31.97 -32.90
C ASP A 7 -11.74 32.82 -32.55
N ASP A 8 -10.81 32.27 -31.76
CA ASP A 8 -9.44 31.98 -32.22
C ASP A 8 -8.54 31.49 -31.07
N ASN A 9 -8.12 30.22 -31.22
CA ASN A 9 -6.77 29.68 -30.99
C ASN A 9 -5.96 30.09 -29.74
N GLU A 10 -5.88 29.19 -28.76
CA GLU A 10 -4.62 28.93 -28.02
C GLU A 10 -4.42 27.42 -27.78
N ASN A 11 -3.48 26.87 -28.56
CA ASN A 11 -2.56 25.76 -28.32
C ASN A 11 -2.97 24.54 -27.46
N ASP A 12 -3.12 23.43 -28.20
CA ASP A 12 -2.66 22.07 -27.89
C ASP A 12 -1.50 21.99 -26.87
N ASN A 13 -1.75 21.31 -25.74
CA ASN A 13 -0.82 20.38 -25.09
C ASN A 13 -1.43 19.74 -23.82
N SER A 14 -2.59 19.11 -23.93
CA SER A 14 -3.17 18.34 -22.80
C SER A 14 -4.02 17.18 -23.30
N ASN A 15 -3.41 16.16 -23.91
CA ASN A 15 -4.12 14.91 -24.21
C ASN A 15 -3.25 13.64 -24.20
N PHE A 16 -2.06 13.69 -23.61
CA PHE A 16 -1.17 12.52 -23.58
C PHE A 16 -1.74 11.36 -22.74
N LEU A 17 -2.49 11.65 -21.67
CA LEU A 17 -3.10 10.63 -20.83
C LEU A 17 -4.22 9.86 -21.56
N TYR A 18 -4.93 10.51 -22.48
CA TYR A 18 -6.03 9.91 -23.25
C TYR A 18 -5.54 9.13 -24.48
N ASP A 19 -4.46 9.59 -25.14
CA ASP A 19 -3.93 8.90 -26.32
C ASP A 19 -3.21 7.58 -25.97
N GLU A 20 -2.54 7.48 -24.80
CA GLU A 20 -2.02 6.19 -24.32
C GLU A 20 -3.15 5.23 -23.90
N LEU A 21 -4.31 5.75 -23.46
CA LEU A 21 -5.46 4.95 -23.05
C LEU A 21 -6.09 4.21 -24.23
N GLU A 22 -6.35 4.85 -25.38
CA GLU A 22 -6.94 4.17 -26.54
C GLU A 22 -6.06 3.04 -27.09
N SER A 23 -4.73 3.19 -27.04
CA SER A 23 -3.79 2.16 -27.52
C SER A 23 -3.74 0.90 -26.65
N ALA A 24 -4.16 0.97 -25.39
CA ALA A 24 -4.12 -0.15 -24.44
C ALA A 24 -5.39 -1.01 -24.47
N PHE A 25 -6.47 -0.55 -25.12
CA PHE A 25 -7.77 -1.23 -25.16
C PHE A 25 -7.95 -2.20 -26.34
N GLU A 26 -6.96 -2.37 -27.22
CA GLU A 26 -6.94 -3.43 -28.25
C GLU A 26 -6.15 -4.67 -27.78
N ILE A 27 -6.66 -5.45 -26.82
CA ILE A 27 -6.17 -6.81 -26.57
C ILE A 27 -7.34 -7.78 -26.43
N ASP A 28 -7.38 -8.75 -27.34
CA ASP A 28 -8.38 -9.79 -27.53
C ASP A 28 -8.74 -10.57 -26.25
N GLU A 29 -10.05 -10.84 -26.13
CA GLU A 29 -10.63 -11.79 -25.16
C GLU A 29 -10.12 -13.22 -25.39
N TYR A 30 -9.95 -13.95 -24.28
CA TYR A 30 -9.59 -15.36 -24.13
C TYR A 30 -8.10 -15.72 -24.12
N GLN A 31 -7.51 -15.79 -22.91
CA GLN A 31 -6.71 -16.96 -22.51
C GLN A 31 -6.60 -17.14 -20.98
N THR A 32 -6.76 -18.40 -20.58
CA THR A 32 -6.83 -18.98 -19.24
C THR A 32 -5.53 -18.91 -18.43
N THR A 33 -5.66 -18.52 -17.16
CA THR A 33 -5.00 -19.04 -15.95
C THR A 33 -3.57 -19.60 -16.09
N SER A 34 -2.58 -18.72 -15.98
CA SER A 34 -1.39 -18.82 -15.10
C SER A 34 -0.44 -17.70 -15.49
N LEU A 35 -0.38 -16.63 -14.69
CA LEU A 35 0.60 -15.56 -14.91
C LEU A 35 1.48 -15.40 -13.67
N PRO A 36 2.79 -15.68 -13.78
CA PRO A 36 3.75 -15.51 -12.71
C PRO A 36 4.27 -14.07 -12.69
N PHE A 37 4.57 -13.58 -11.50
CA PHE A 37 5.27 -12.33 -11.11
C PHE A 37 6.40 -11.83 -12.06
N ALA A 38 6.91 -12.68 -12.95
CA ALA A 38 7.87 -12.34 -14.01
C ALA A 38 7.37 -11.32 -15.05
N SER A 39 6.05 -11.19 -15.27
CA SER A 39 5.51 -10.17 -16.19
C SER A 39 5.47 -8.76 -15.58
N TYR A 40 5.39 -8.65 -14.25
CA TYR A 40 5.23 -7.37 -13.55
C TYR A 40 6.50 -6.50 -13.53
N PHE A 41 7.68 -7.10 -13.72
CA PHE A 41 8.96 -6.38 -13.69
C PHE A 41 9.57 -6.12 -15.07
N LYS A 42 9.01 -6.72 -16.13
CA LYS A 42 9.44 -6.42 -17.51
C LYS A 42 9.00 -5.02 -17.99
N SER A 43 8.05 -4.39 -17.31
CA SER A 43 7.43 -3.12 -17.68
C SER A 43 8.00 -1.90 -16.94
N PHE A 44 9.09 -2.08 -16.18
CA PHE A 44 9.94 -0.96 -15.76
C PHE A 44 11.07 -0.67 -16.76
N ASP A 45 11.17 -1.45 -17.84
CA ASP A 45 12.10 -1.27 -18.96
C ASP A 45 11.43 -0.47 -20.09
N ASP A 46 11.13 0.81 -19.85
CA ASP A 46 10.88 1.78 -20.94
C ASP A 46 12.15 2.62 -21.23
N ASP A 47 13.34 2.07 -20.92
CA ASP A 47 14.61 2.54 -21.47
C ASP A 47 15.05 1.54 -22.55
N GLU A 48 14.60 1.75 -23.80
CA GLU A 48 15.00 1.00 -25.00
C GLU A 48 16.51 1.07 -25.34
N ASN A 49 17.35 1.58 -24.43
CA ASN A 49 18.79 1.67 -24.63
C ASN A 49 19.57 1.44 -23.33
N ASN A 50 19.65 0.19 -22.83
CA ASN A 50 20.94 -0.27 -22.31
C ASN A 50 21.11 -1.78 -22.17
N SER A 51 22.27 -2.22 -22.61
CA SER A 51 22.83 -3.56 -22.54
C SER A 51 23.02 -4.08 -21.12
N GLY A 52 22.80 -5.39 -20.92
CA GLY A 52 22.99 -6.13 -19.68
C GLY A 52 24.23 -5.71 -18.87
N SER A 53 23.97 -5.02 -17.78
CA SER A 53 24.95 -4.47 -16.86
C SER A 53 24.99 -5.26 -15.55
N VAL A 54 26.05 -5.10 -14.76
CA VAL A 54 26.14 -5.68 -13.40
C VAL A 54 24.98 -5.18 -12.50
N LEU A 55 24.40 -4.01 -12.80
CA LEU A 55 23.23 -3.48 -12.09
C LEU A 55 21.99 -4.35 -12.33
N ASP A 56 21.81 -4.89 -13.53
CA ASP A 56 20.67 -5.74 -13.87
C ASP A 56 20.77 -7.10 -13.17
N ILE A 57 21.99 -7.60 -12.99
CA ILE A 57 22.26 -8.81 -12.20
C ILE A 57 21.92 -8.58 -10.72
N LYS A 58 22.32 -7.43 -10.14
CA LYS A 58 21.96 -7.08 -8.76
C LYS A 58 20.45 -7.02 -8.59
N ARG A 59 19.74 -6.30 -9.48
CA ARG A 59 18.28 -6.22 -9.48
C ARG A 59 17.62 -7.61 -9.56
N SER A 60 18.05 -8.43 -10.53
CA SER A 60 17.52 -9.78 -10.73
C SER A 60 17.73 -10.66 -9.51
N TYR A 61 18.90 -10.57 -8.89
CA TYR A 61 19.24 -11.34 -7.72
C TYR A 61 18.42 -10.95 -6.49
N ILE A 62 18.19 -9.65 -6.27
CA ILE A 62 17.32 -9.17 -5.19
C ILE A 62 15.89 -9.67 -5.41
N SER A 63 15.36 -9.54 -6.63
CA SER A 63 14.03 -10.06 -6.97
C SER A 63 13.92 -11.56 -6.71
N PHE A 64 14.96 -12.32 -7.03
CA PHE A 64 15.05 -13.74 -6.72
C PHE A 64 14.99 -14.00 -5.21
N ILE A 65 15.77 -13.28 -4.39
CA ILE A 65 15.76 -13.43 -2.93
C ILE A 65 14.41 -13.02 -2.33
N LEU A 66 13.81 -11.93 -2.80
CA LEU A 66 12.49 -11.49 -2.37
C LEU A 66 11.42 -12.53 -2.73
N ASN A 67 11.49 -13.15 -3.91
CA ASN A 67 10.59 -14.22 -4.29
C ASN A 67 10.69 -15.43 -3.34
N LEU A 68 11.92 -15.86 -3.04
CA LEU A 68 12.15 -16.96 -2.10
C LEU A 68 11.63 -16.66 -0.69
N ARG A 69 11.76 -15.42 -0.22
CA ARG A 69 11.34 -15.02 1.13
C ARG A 69 9.85 -14.76 1.24
N GLU A 70 9.30 -13.95 0.34
CA GLU A 70 7.95 -13.40 0.49
C GLU A 70 6.89 -14.29 -0.15
N GLN A 71 7.22 -15.02 -1.23
CA GLN A 71 6.28 -15.95 -1.86
C GLN A 71 6.47 -17.38 -1.37
N MET A 72 7.72 -17.84 -1.30
CA MET A 72 8.03 -19.22 -0.90
C MET A 72 8.23 -19.36 0.63
N LEU A 73 8.19 -18.26 1.38
CA LEU A 73 8.30 -18.24 2.85
C LEU A 73 9.54 -18.96 3.39
N LEU A 74 10.64 -18.94 2.63
CA LEU A 74 11.85 -19.64 3.03
C LEU A 74 12.58 -18.90 4.17
N PRO A 75 13.03 -19.62 5.21
CA PRO A 75 13.82 -19.02 6.29
C PRO A 75 15.10 -18.38 5.76
N LYS A 76 15.55 -17.33 6.46
CA LYS A 76 16.80 -16.62 6.16
C LYS A 76 18.03 -17.55 6.05
N SER A 77 18.11 -18.56 6.90
CA SER A 77 19.20 -19.53 6.87
C SER A 77 19.24 -20.33 5.55
N ILE A 78 18.07 -20.65 5.00
CA ILE A 78 17.93 -21.38 3.74
C ILE A 78 18.24 -20.47 2.55
N THR A 79 17.75 -19.23 2.56
CA THR A 79 18.04 -18.27 1.48
C THR A 79 19.52 -17.94 1.42
N ASN A 80 20.19 -17.72 2.56
CA ASN A 80 21.64 -17.54 2.61
C ASN A 80 22.41 -18.77 2.12
N MET A 81 21.92 -19.98 2.42
CA MET A 81 22.51 -21.23 1.92
C MET A 81 22.41 -21.32 0.38
N ILE A 82 21.26 -20.96 -0.18
CA ILE A 82 21.05 -20.88 -1.63
C ILE A 82 22.02 -19.86 -2.26
N SER A 83 22.18 -18.68 -1.65
CA SER A 83 23.15 -17.67 -2.10
C SER A 83 24.57 -18.24 -2.16
N ASN A 84 25.00 -18.95 -1.12
CA ASN A 84 26.34 -19.56 -1.07
C ASN A 84 26.52 -20.64 -2.16
N TYR A 85 25.49 -21.42 -2.46
CA TYR A 85 25.54 -22.40 -3.55
C TYR A 85 25.63 -21.73 -4.93
N ILE A 86 24.95 -20.60 -5.13
CA ILE A 86 25.07 -19.81 -6.36
C ILE A 86 26.50 -19.27 -6.51
N ILE A 87 27.08 -18.70 -5.45
CA ILE A 87 28.48 -18.23 -5.47
C ILE A 87 29.43 -19.38 -5.82
N SER A 88 29.30 -20.54 -5.16
CA SER A 88 30.14 -21.71 -5.43
C SER A 88 30.01 -22.22 -6.87
N LEU A 89 28.80 -22.17 -7.44
CA LEU A 89 28.58 -22.54 -8.84
C LEU A 89 29.31 -21.58 -9.79
N ILE A 90 29.26 -20.27 -9.51
CA ILE A 90 29.96 -19.25 -10.31
C ILE A 90 31.48 -19.45 -10.22
N GLU A 91 32.02 -19.70 -9.03
CA GLU A 91 33.44 -20.00 -8.83
C GLU A 91 33.88 -21.25 -9.61
N HIS A 92 33.06 -22.30 -9.65
CA HIS A 92 33.35 -23.48 -10.46
C HIS A 92 33.32 -23.17 -11.98
N ILE A 93 32.38 -22.35 -12.44
CA ILE A 93 32.34 -21.89 -13.84
C ILE A 93 33.59 -21.08 -14.19
N GLN A 94 34.07 -20.24 -13.28
CA GLN A 94 35.31 -19.48 -13.44
C GLN A 94 36.52 -20.41 -13.57
N ILE A 95 36.66 -21.40 -12.69
CA ILE A 95 37.76 -22.39 -12.75
C ILE A 95 37.72 -23.18 -14.08
N LEU A 96 36.53 -23.57 -14.55
CA LEU A 96 36.36 -24.25 -15.83
C LEU A 96 36.76 -23.35 -17.01
N SER A 97 36.41 -22.07 -16.94
CA SER A 97 36.75 -21.08 -17.98
C SER A 97 38.26 -20.83 -18.05
N GLU A 98 38.95 -20.79 -16.90
CA GLU A 98 40.40 -20.67 -16.84
C GLU A 98 41.11 -21.91 -17.43
N LYS A 99 40.60 -23.12 -17.14
CA LYS A 99 41.17 -24.38 -17.65
C LYS A 99 40.99 -24.58 -19.15
N ASN A 100 39.89 -24.08 -19.71
CA ASN A 100 39.53 -24.31 -21.11
C ASN A 100 40.05 -23.24 -22.08
N GLY A 101 40.71 -22.18 -21.59
CA GLY A 101 41.38 -21.18 -22.42
C GLY A 101 40.45 -20.48 -23.41
N CYS A 102 39.67 -19.50 -22.92
CA CYS A 102 38.95 -18.45 -23.67
C CYS A 102 38.17 -18.89 -24.93
N PHE A 103 36.84 -18.83 -24.86
CA PHE A 103 35.95 -19.04 -26.01
C PHE A 103 36.22 -18.00 -27.12
N SER A 104 36.85 -18.42 -28.23
CA SER A 104 36.79 -17.70 -29.50
C SER A 104 35.41 -17.94 -30.12
N TYR A 105 34.50 -16.97 -30.06
CA TYR A 105 33.25 -17.03 -30.81
C TYR A 105 33.38 -16.19 -32.09
N THR A 106 33.33 -16.85 -33.25
CA THR A 106 33.23 -16.18 -34.54
C THR A 106 31.76 -15.93 -34.85
N ASP A 107 31.35 -14.66 -34.75
CA ASP A 107 30.01 -14.23 -35.15
C ASP A 107 30.00 -14.04 -36.68
N CYS A 108 29.29 -14.91 -37.40
CA CYS A 108 29.23 -14.88 -38.86
C CYS A 108 27.88 -14.28 -39.28
N SER A 109 27.79 -12.94 -39.27
CA SER A 109 26.62 -12.26 -39.81
C SER A 109 26.70 -12.22 -41.35
N GLN A 110 25.70 -12.83 -41.99
CA GLN A 110 25.54 -12.78 -43.44
C GLN A 110 25.05 -11.39 -43.83
N THR A 111 25.93 -10.56 -44.37
CA THR A 111 25.52 -9.43 -45.22
C THR A 111 26.27 -9.49 -46.55
N SER A 112 25.46 -9.42 -47.59
CA SER A 112 25.75 -9.51 -49.02
C SER A 112 27.08 -8.90 -49.47
N ALA A 113 27.86 -9.72 -50.17
CA ALA A 113 28.85 -9.38 -51.19
C ALA A 113 29.59 -8.03 -51.06
N THR A 114 30.66 -8.00 -50.27
CA THR A 114 32.06 -7.67 -50.65
C THR A 114 32.83 -7.20 -49.42
N SER A 115 33.99 -7.83 -49.18
CA SER A 115 34.85 -7.75 -47.99
C SER A 115 34.33 -8.45 -46.72
N PHE A 116 34.89 -9.63 -46.44
CA PHE A 116 34.77 -10.28 -45.12
C PHE A 116 35.55 -9.45 -44.10
N GLN A 117 34.86 -8.77 -43.18
CA GLN A 117 35.45 -8.32 -41.92
C GLN A 117 34.96 -9.25 -40.81
N THR A 118 35.76 -10.27 -40.49
CA THR A 118 35.58 -11.06 -39.27
C THR A 118 35.87 -10.18 -38.05
N ARG A 119 34.83 -9.73 -37.35
CA ARG A 119 34.96 -9.14 -36.01
C ARG A 119 34.99 -10.26 -34.98
N THR A 120 36.18 -10.74 -34.67
CA THR A 120 36.38 -11.64 -33.53
C THR A 120 36.30 -10.81 -32.25
N LYS A 121 35.21 -10.94 -31.48
CA LYS A 121 35.17 -10.40 -30.10
C LYS A 121 35.85 -11.42 -29.19
N VAL A 122 37.08 -11.12 -28.79
CA VAL A 122 37.81 -11.90 -27.78
C VAL A 122 37.52 -11.26 -26.43
N ILE A 123 36.88 -12.00 -25.51
CA ILE A 123 36.74 -11.57 -24.11
C ILE A 123 37.99 -12.07 -23.40
N GLU A 124 38.87 -11.18 -22.98
CA GLU A 124 40.06 -11.60 -22.23
C GLU A 124 39.65 -12.34 -20.95
N CYS A 125 40.28 -13.48 -20.65
CA CYS A 125 39.96 -14.27 -19.45
C CYS A 125 39.99 -13.44 -18.16
N GLU A 126 40.86 -12.44 -18.10
CA GLU A 126 40.97 -11.52 -16.97
C GLU A 126 39.72 -10.64 -16.81
N GLN A 127 39.13 -10.18 -17.92
CA GLN A 127 37.89 -9.39 -17.91
C GLN A 127 36.71 -10.24 -17.42
N LEU A 128 36.58 -11.47 -17.91
CA LEU A 128 35.55 -12.40 -17.45
C LEU A 128 35.70 -12.69 -15.96
N LYS A 129 36.93 -12.93 -15.50
CA LYS A 129 37.25 -13.15 -14.08
C LYS A 129 36.83 -11.98 -13.21
N ASN A 130 37.16 -10.76 -13.61
CA ASN A 130 36.77 -9.55 -12.89
C ASN A 130 35.25 -9.37 -12.82
N ILE A 131 34.53 -9.68 -13.90
CA ILE A 131 33.07 -9.63 -13.94
C ILE A 131 32.47 -10.67 -12.97
N LEU A 132 32.92 -11.92 -13.04
CA LEU A 132 32.40 -13.00 -12.18
C LEU A 132 32.69 -12.74 -10.69
N ASN A 133 33.90 -12.27 -10.36
CA ASN A 133 34.25 -11.85 -9.00
C ASN A 133 33.32 -10.71 -8.52
N SER A 134 33.08 -9.69 -9.36
CA SER A 134 32.19 -8.59 -9.03
C SER A 134 30.74 -9.04 -8.78
N ILE A 135 30.27 -10.04 -9.54
CA ILE A 135 28.95 -10.67 -9.33
C ILE A 135 28.92 -11.41 -7.98
N CYS A 136 29.92 -12.24 -7.68
CA CYS A 136 30.00 -12.95 -6.40
C CYS A 136 30.04 -12.00 -5.20
N GLU A 137 30.87 -10.95 -5.26
CA GLU A 137 30.92 -9.91 -4.22
C GLU A 137 29.58 -9.21 -4.02
N SER A 138 28.86 -8.97 -5.12
CA SER A 138 27.53 -8.36 -5.08
C SER A 138 26.51 -9.27 -4.40
N ILE A 139 26.48 -10.55 -4.76
CA ILE A 139 25.59 -11.57 -4.17
C ILE A 139 25.86 -11.73 -2.68
N ASP A 140 27.14 -11.82 -2.30
CA ASP A 140 27.56 -11.96 -0.90
C ASP A 140 27.16 -10.72 -0.10
N SER A 141 27.43 -9.53 -0.62
CA SER A 141 27.07 -8.26 0.03
C SER A 141 25.56 -8.16 0.29
N ILE A 142 24.72 -8.54 -0.68
CA ILE A 142 23.26 -8.52 -0.56
C ILE A 142 22.77 -9.55 0.47
N SER A 143 23.37 -10.75 0.50
CA SER A 143 22.94 -11.85 1.38
C SER A 143 23.51 -11.78 2.80
N LYS A 144 24.49 -10.91 3.05
CA LYS A 144 25.27 -10.87 4.28
C LYS A 144 24.41 -10.67 5.53
N ASN A 145 23.48 -9.72 5.49
CA ASN A 145 22.59 -9.42 6.61
C ASN A 145 21.33 -8.67 6.15
N GLU A 146 20.37 -8.51 7.07
CA GLU A 146 19.08 -7.88 6.76
C GLU A 146 19.22 -6.42 6.34
N TYR A 147 20.12 -5.71 7.01
CA TYR A 147 20.37 -4.31 6.75
C TYR A 147 20.86 -4.07 5.31
N GLN A 148 21.78 -4.90 4.82
CA GLN A 148 22.27 -4.79 3.44
C GLN A 148 21.17 -5.10 2.44
N LEU A 149 20.36 -6.14 2.67
CA LEU A 149 19.22 -6.43 1.80
C LEU A 149 18.24 -5.24 1.74
N ILE A 150 17.82 -4.73 2.91
CA ILE A 150 16.89 -3.59 2.98
C ILE A 150 17.47 -2.36 2.30
N LYS A 151 18.73 -2.01 2.58
CA LYS A 151 19.41 -0.88 1.94
C LYS A 151 19.43 -1.02 0.43
N THR A 152 19.71 -2.23 -0.06
CA THR A 152 19.70 -2.52 -1.49
C THR A 152 18.26 -2.42 -2.05
N CYS A 153 17.25 -2.88 -1.33
CA CYS A 153 15.85 -2.68 -1.73
C CYS A 153 15.46 -1.19 -1.80
N GLN A 154 15.97 -0.33 -0.90
CA GLN A 154 15.76 1.12 -0.96
C GLN A 154 16.38 1.73 -2.21
N GLU A 155 17.59 1.30 -2.56
CA GLU A 155 18.34 1.79 -3.72
C GLU A 155 17.70 1.37 -5.06
N TYR A 156 17.29 0.10 -5.20
CA TYR A 156 16.88 -0.45 -6.49
C TYR A 156 15.37 -0.53 -6.70
N PHE A 157 14.58 -0.65 -5.63
CA PHE A 157 13.12 -0.82 -5.69
C PHE A 157 12.37 0.32 -5.00
N GLY A 158 13.08 1.36 -4.55
CA GLY A 158 12.47 2.49 -3.85
C GLY A 158 11.84 2.12 -2.51
N TYR A 159 12.16 0.96 -1.92
CA TYR A 159 11.56 0.48 -0.67
C TYR A 159 11.53 1.59 0.39
N THR A 160 10.38 1.74 1.06
CA THR A 160 10.19 2.73 2.14
C THR A 160 10.19 1.99 3.47
N PRO A 161 11.23 2.16 4.32
CA PRO A 161 11.26 1.51 5.61
C PRO A 161 10.20 2.11 6.55
N PRO A 162 9.70 1.34 7.53
CA PRO A 162 8.88 1.91 8.59
C PRO A 162 9.67 2.93 9.42
N GLU A 163 9.03 4.03 9.78
CA GLU A 163 9.50 5.02 10.73
C GLU A 163 9.14 4.60 12.16
N GLU A 164 10.09 4.75 13.08
CA GLU A 164 9.90 4.41 14.50
C GLU A 164 9.29 5.60 15.26
N ILE A 165 8.24 5.31 16.04
CA ILE A 165 7.55 6.24 16.91
C ILE A 165 7.85 5.83 18.36
N ILE A 166 8.50 6.72 19.12
CA ILE A 166 8.87 6.51 20.53
C ILE A 166 7.87 7.25 21.43
N ILE A 167 7.24 6.55 22.36
CA ILE A 167 6.02 7.05 23.03
C ILE A 167 6.20 7.29 24.52
N SER A 168 6.99 6.47 25.20
CA SER A 168 7.39 6.72 26.58
C SER A 168 8.89 6.49 26.76
N SER A 169 9.56 7.44 27.38
CA SER A 169 10.98 7.40 27.72
C SER A 169 11.26 7.49 29.22
N VAL A 170 10.21 7.42 30.07
CA VAL A 170 10.33 7.89 31.46
C VAL A 170 10.53 6.76 32.48
N ASP A 171 10.05 5.53 32.27
CA ASP A 171 10.32 4.41 33.20
C ASP A 171 10.39 3.06 32.45
N GLU A 172 11.59 2.45 32.49
CA GLU A 172 12.08 1.10 32.14
C GLU A 172 11.60 0.31 30.88
N ASP A 173 10.45 0.58 30.27
CA ASP A 173 10.03 -0.05 29.01
C ASP A 173 9.70 1.00 27.93
N VAL A 174 10.58 1.07 26.91
CA VAL A 174 10.37 1.95 25.75
C VAL A 174 9.32 1.32 24.85
N GLU A 175 8.11 1.85 24.88
CA GLU A 175 7.07 1.52 23.92
C GLU A 175 7.40 2.12 22.55
N ARG A 176 7.37 1.25 21.53
CA ARG A 176 7.72 1.57 20.14
C ARG A 176 6.55 1.23 19.23
N ALA A 177 6.22 2.14 18.34
CA ALA A 177 5.39 1.86 17.19
C ALA A 177 6.15 2.08 15.89
N TYR A 178 5.61 1.53 14.81
CA TYR A 178 6.19 1.66 13.49
C TYR A 178 5.11 2.11 12.52
N PHE A 179 5.45 3.00 11.60
CA PHE A 179 4.52 3.50 10.60
C PHE A 179 5.21 3.59 9.24
N ILE A 180 4.51 3.25 8.16
CA ILE A 180 5.03 3.39 6.81
C ILE A 180 4.47 4.70 6.21
N PRO A 181 5.32 5.69 5.89
CA PRO A 181 4.90 6.96 5.28
C PRO A 181 4.06 6.78 4.01
N PHE A 182 2.85 7.34 3.99
CA PHE A 182 1.96 7.24 2.84
C PHE A 182 2.48 8.00 1.63
N GLU A 183 3.06 9.18 1.84
CA GLU A 183 3.55 10.05 0.76
C GLU A 183 4.50 9.29 -0.18
N ARG A 184 5.54 8.68 0.38
CA ARG A 184 6.55 7.96 -0.40
C ARG A 184 6.00 6.67 -0.99
N SER A 185 5.23 5.90 -0.22
CA SER A 185 4.61 4.66 -0.71
C SER A 185 3.64 4.91 -1.87
N LEU A 186 2.77 5.93 -1.75
CA LEU A 186 1.83 6.28 -2.80
C LEU A 186 2.53 6.84 -4.03
N SER A 187 3.52 7.71 -3.83
CA SER A 187 4.32 8.24 -4.94
C SER A 187 4.91 7.10 -5.76
N LEU A 188 5.59 6.14 -5.12
CA LEU A 188 6.18 4.98 -5.82
C LEU A 188 5.14 4.11 -6.53
N MET A 189 3.99 3.87 -5.90
CA MET A 189 2.90 3.11 -6.53
C MET A 189 2.34 3.81 -7.76
N LEU A 190 2.14 5.14 -7.70
CA LEU A 190 1.54 5.92 -8.78
C LEU A 190 2.53 6.25 -9.90
N TYR A 191 3.84 6.33 -9.60
CA TYR A 191 4.88 6.48 -10.62
C TYR A 191 5.05 5.21 -11.48
N SER A 192 4.75 4.03 -10.93
CA SER A 192 4.85 2.77 -11.65
C SER A 192 3.67 2.59 -12.63
N LYS A 193 3.98 2.53 -13.93
CA LYS A 193 2.97 2.35 -15.01
C LYS A 193 2.10 1.09 -14.80
N PRO A 194 2.65 -0.10 -14.48
CA PRO A 194 1.84 -1.29 -14.21
C PRO A 194 0.88 -1.13 -13.04
N PHE A 195 1.33 -0.55 -11.93
CA PHE A 195 0.47 -0.32 -10.77
C PHE A 195 -0.61 0.71 -11.05
N LEU A 196 -0.26 1.80 -11.74
CA LEU A 196 -1.22 2.83 -12.11
C LEU A 196 -2.31 2.25 -13.02
N VAL A 197 -1.95 1.47 -14.04
CA VAL A 197 -2.92 0.82 -14.94
C VAL A 197 -3.86 -0.10 -14.17
N GLU A 198 -3.33 -0.90 -13.25
CA GLU A 198 -4.15 -1.80 -12.43
C GLU A 198 -5.10 -1.04 -11.49
N ILE A 199 -4.61 0.03 -10.85
CA ILE A 199 -5.44 0.93 -10.02
C ILE A 199 -6.57 1.53 -10.85
N LEU A 200 -6.26 2.07 -12.04
CA LEU A 200 -7.25 2.70 -12.92
C LEU A 200 -8.27 1.70 -13.44
N ARG A 201 -7.83 0.51 -13.87
CA ARG A 201 -8.70 -0.59 -14.33
C ARG A 201 -9.74 -0.92 -13.27
N GLU A 202 -9.30 -1.10 -12.05
CA GLU A 202 -10.19 -1.48 -10.97
C GLU A 202 -11.07 -0.32 -10.49
N VAL A 203 -10.57 0.92 -10.47
CA VAL A 203 -11.42 2.11 -10.22
C VAL A 203 -12.55 2.17 -11.25
N GLN A 204 -12.26 1.90 -12.53
CA GLN A 204 -13.29 1.87 -13.57
C GLN A 204 -14.28 0.73 -13.35
N GLN A 205 -13.81 -0.49 -13.03
CA GLN A 205 -14.69 -1.61 -12.69
C GLN A 205 -15.60 -1.30 -11.50
N GLN A 206 -15.09 -0.60 -10.49
CA GLN A 206 -15.89 -0.18 -9.34
C GLN A 206 -16.92 0.88 -9.69
N ARG A 207 -16.58 1.85 -10.52
CA ARG A 207 -17.55 2.84 -11.02
C ARG A 207 -18.68 2.14 -11.77
N MET A 208 -18.37 1.20 -12.66
CA MET A 208 -19.37 0.42 -13.38
C MET A 208 -20.21 -0.46 -12.44
N ALA A 209 -19.57 -1.11 -11.46
CA ALA A 209 -20.29 -1.89 -10.47
C ALA A 209 -21.21 -0.99 -9.62
N ALA A 210 -20.76 0.20 -9.25
CA ALA A 210 -21.52 1.17 -8.47
C ALA A 210 -22.76 1.71 -9.22
N GLU A 211 -22.72 1.78 -10.54
CA GLU A 211 -23.91 2.19 -11.33
C GLU A 211 -25.03 1.13 -11.30
N ILE A 212 -24.69 -0.12 -11.02
CA ILE A 212 -25.59 -1.28 -11.13
C ILE A 212 -25.98 -1.84 -9.76
N ASP A 213 -25.10 -1.73 -8.77
CA ASP A 213 -25.18 -2.44 -7.49
C ASP A 213 -25.72 -1.53 -6.38
N GLN A 214 -26.85 -1.92 -5.78
CA GLN A 214 -27.44 -1.26 -4.60
C GLN A 214 -27.33 -2.16 -3.35
N ASP A 215 -26.32 -3.02 -3.28
CA ASP A 215 -26.12 -3.84 -2.09
C ASP A 215 -25.82 -3.01 -0.84
N LEU A 216 -25.88 -3.67 0.33
CA LEU A 216 -25.62 -2.99 1.61
C LEU A 216 -24.21 -2.40 1.72
N MET A 217 -23.28 -2.81 0.84
CA MET A 217 -21.87 -2.39 0.84
C MET A 217 -21.55 -1.35 -0.22
N TYR A 218 -22.56 -0.94 -0.98
CA TYR A 218 -22.45 0.09 -2.01
C TYR A 218 -21.72 1.32 -1.49
N SER A 219 -22.23 1.93 -0.43
CA SER A 219 -21.71 3.16 0.19
C SER A 219 -20.26 3.09 0.69
N ILE A 220 -19.76 1.86 0.92
CA ILE A 220 -18.37 1.61 1.33
C ILE A 220 -17.47 1.50 0.09
N ARG A 221 -17.99 0.91 -0.99
CA ARG A 221 -17.26 0.62 -2.23
C ARG A 221 -17.11 1.84 -3.13
N ASP A 222 -18.18 2.62 -3.26
CA ASP A 222 -18.21 3.84 -4.06
C ASP A 222 -17.62 5.05 -3.31
N ALA A 223 -17.30 4.87 -2.03
CA ALA A 223 -16.90 5.92 -1.11
C ALA A 223 -17.92 7.08 -1.09
N TYR A 224 -19.22 6.77 -1.08
CA TYR A 224 -20.35 7.72 -1.11
C TYR A 224 -20.20 8.87 -0.10
N TYR A 225 -19.73 8.54 1.10
CA TYR A 225 -19.55 9.50 2.20
C TYR A 225 -18.18 10.18 2.19
N GLY A 226 -17.29 9.84 1.25
CA GLY A 226 -15.97 10.43 1.12
C GLY A 226 -16.06 11.83 0.55
N ASN A 227 -15.47 12.80 1.24
CA ASN A 227 -15.43 14.17 0.76
C ASN A 227 -14.29 14.35 -0.24
N LYS A 228 -14.63 14.74 -1.48
CA LYS A 228 -13.65 15.13 -2.49
C LYS A 228 -13.32 16.61 -2.33
N LEU A 229 -12.04 16.94 -2.32
CA LEU A 229 -11.57 18.32 -2.20
C LEU A 229 -11.66 19.04 -3.56
N ASP A 230 -11.53 18.28 -4.64
CA ASP A 230 -11.67 18.65 -6.06
C ASP A 230 -12.02 17.41 -6.89
N GLU A 231 -12.27 17.57 -8.20
CA GLU A 231 -12.70 16.49 -9.09
C GLU A 231 -11.66 15.36 -9.21
N GLU A 232 -10.38 15.69 -9.02
CA GLU A 232 -9.22 14.81 -9.16
C GLU A 232 -8.79 14.18 -7.82
N THR A 233 -9.49 14.48 -6.73
CA THR A 233 -9.16 13.95 -5.40
C THR A 233 -9.32 12.44 -5.37
N LEU A 234 -8.26 11.74 -4.98
CA LEU A 234 -8.25 10.31 -4.73
C LEU A 234 -8.71 9.99 -3.30
N LEU A 235 -9.64 9.06 -3.17
CA LEU A 235 -10.20 8.67 -1.88
C LEU A 235 -9.41 7.51 -1.26
N ILE A 236 -9.01 7.66 -0.01
CA ILE A 236 -8.28 6.67 0.77
C ILE A 236 -9.25 5.99 1.73
N GLN A 237 -9.32 4.67 1.64
CA GLN A 237 -10.00 3.84 2.60
C GLN A 237 -8.98 3.19 3.56
N LEU A 238 -9.22 3.34 4.84
CA LEU A 238 -8.40 2.80 5.91
C LEU A 238 -9.08 1.56 6.50
N TYR A 239 -8.28 0.62 7.00
CA TYR A 239 -8.74 -0.58 7.68
C TYR A 239 -7.96 -0.77 8.99
N LEU A 240 -8.59 -1.26 10.04
CA LEU A 240 -7.99 -1.33 11.37
C LEU A 240 -8.41 -2.61 12.07
N ASP A 241 -7.43 -3.46 12.40
CA ASP A 241 -7.68 -4.79 12.97
C ASP A 241 -6.54 -5.24 13.89
N ASP A 242 -6.80 -6.22 14.73
CA ASP A 242 -5.79 -6.78 15.62
C ASP A 242 -5.10 -7.96 14.92
N ILE A 243 -3.77 -7.92 14.84
CA ILE A 243 -2.97 -9.10 14.46
C ILE A 243 -2.12 -9.52 15.65
N SER A 244 -2.41 -10.69 16.18
CA SER A 244 -1.53 -11.39 17.11
C SER A 244 -0.36 -12.02 16.35
N LEU A 245 0.81 -11.35 16.35
CA LEU A 245 2.07 -11.88 15.79
C LEU A 245 2.76 -12.91 16.71
N THR A 246 2.27 -13.09 17.93
CA THR A 246 2.82 -13.99 18.95
C THR A 246 2.06 -15.32 19.01
N ASN A 247 2.69 -16.32 19.63
CA ASN A 247 2.12 -17.66 19.81
C ASN A 247 0.66 -17.55 20.31
N PRO A 248 -0.33 -18.12 19.58
CA PRO A 248 -1.74 -18.05 19.94
C PRO A 248 -2.05 -18.78 21.26
N ILE A 249 -1.08 -19.45 21.87
CA ILE A 249 -1.22 -20.17 23.14
C ILE A 249 -0.10 -19.73 24.08
N GLY A 250 -0.31 -18.62 24.80
CA GLY A 250 0.62 -18.13 25.81
C GLY A 250 0.16 -16.81 26.46
N PRO A 251 0.78 -16.39 27.58
CA PRO A 251 0.38 -15.18 28.31
C PRO A 251 0.71 -13.84 27.59
N LYS A 252 1.32 -13.89 26.40
CA LYS A 252 1.65 -12.71 25.55
C LYS A 252 0.87 -12.69 24.23
N ARG A 253 -0.34 -13.26 24.22
CA ARG A 253 -1.12 -13.55 23.00
C ARG A 253 -1.59 -12.31 22.23
N ASP A 254 -1.54 -11.10 22.82
CA ASP A 254 -2.28 -9.93 22.31
C ASP A 254 -1.49 -8.60 22.33
N ASN A 255 -0.15 -8.63 22.29
CA ASN A 255 0.67 -7.41 22.49
C ASN A 255 0.94 -6.60 21.19
N HIS A 256 0.42 -7.02 20.04
CA HIS A 256 0.70 -6.41 18.73
C HIS A 256 -0.63 -6.15 17.98
N LYS A 257 -0.77 -5.01 17.28
CA LYS A 257 -2.05 -4.57 16.67
C LYS A 257 -1.83 -3.88 15.31
N MET A 258 -2.48 -4.30 14.23
CA MET A 258 -2.10 -3.84 12.88
C MET A 258 -3.16 -2.99 12.18
N ILE A 259 -2.82 -1.77 11.79
CA ILE A 259 -3.71 -0.93 10.98
C ILE A 259 -3.40 -1.19 9.50
N TYR A 260 -4.33 -1.79 8.77
CA TYR A 260 -4.11 -2.06 7.34
C TYR A 260 -4.65 -0.91 6.49
N ARG A 261 -3.95 -0.49 5.44
CA ARG A 261 -4.64 0.24 4.38
C ARG A 261 -5.23 -0.77 3.40
N ARG A 262 -6.55 -0.74 3.23
CA ARG A 262 -7.22 -1.43 2.12
C ARG A 262 -7.63 -0.39 1.09
N ASN A 263 -6.86 -0.27 0.01
CA ASN A 263 -7.47 0.22 -1.23
C ASN A 263 -8.47 -0.86 -1.66
N SER A 264 -9.72 -0.51 -1.93
CA SER A 264 -10.79 -1.45 -2.25
C SER A 264 -10.43 -2.26 -3.50
N MET A 265 -9.78 -3.43 -3.43
CA MET A 265 -9.58 -4.32 -4.59
C MET A 265 -9.39 -5.76 -4.10
N LYS A 266 -9.66 -6.78 -4.91
CA LYS A 266 -9.24 -8.18 -4.64
C LYS A 266 -8.02 -8.51 -5.52
N PRO A 267 -7.36 -9.67 -5.34
CA PRO A 267 -6.75 -10.21 -4.13
C PRO A 267 -5.20 -10.20 -4.20
N GLU A 268 -4.60 -9.54 -5.20
CA GLU A 268 -3.16 -9.64 -5.52
C GLU A 268 -2.40 -8.29 -5.43
N ASN A 269 -3.08 -7.22 -5.01
CA ASN A 269 -2.61 -5.85 -5.22
C ASN A 269 -2.37 -5.08 -3.92
N PHE A 270 -1.08 -4.93 -3.59
CA PHE A 270 -0.42 -3.93 -2.75
C PHE A 270 -1.15 -3.42 -1.49
N LEU A 271 -0.80 -4.06 -0.37
CA LEU A 271 -1.00 -3.57 0.99
C LEU A 271 0.09 -2.54 1.35
N ALA A 272 -0.30 -1.33 1.75
CA ALA A 272 0.52 -0.53 2.66
C ALA A 272 0.01 -0.82 4.09
N CYS A 273 0.72 -1.67 4.81
CA CYS A 273 0.44 -1.97 6.22
C CYS A 273 0.98 -0.84 7.09
N VAL A 274 0.17 -0.28 7.99
CA VAL A 274 0.69 0.46 9.14
C VAL A 274 0.67 -0.46 10.37
N ILE A 275 1.84 -1.00 10.73
CA ILE A 275 1.95 -1.98 11.81
C ILE A 275 2.16 -1.29 13.15
N PHE A 276 1.15 -1.31 14.02
CA PHE A 276 1.34 -0.86 15.39
C PHE A 276 1.69 -2.02 16.32
N ILE A 277 2.47 -1.68 17.33
CA ILE A 277 2.72 -2.57 18.46
C ILE A 277 2.41 -1.72 19.67
N PHE A 278 1.34 -2.04 20.39
CA PHE A 278 1.01 -1.32 21.60
C PHE A 278 0.28 -2.18 22.62
N GLU A 279 0.58 -1.93 23.89
CA GLU A 279 -0.05 -2.58 25.03
C GLU A 279 -1.18 -1.71 25.64
N ASP A 280 -1.17 -0.39 25.44
CA ASP A 280 -2.11 0.55 26.08
C ASP A 280 -2.96 1.38 25.09
N LYS A 281 -4.28 1.19 25.16
CA LYS A 281 -5.29 1.93 24.38
C LYS A 281 -5.36 3.42 24.74
N MET A 282 -4.94 3.83 25.94
CA MET A 282 -4.96 5.22 26.38
C MET A 282 -4.01 6.12 25.59
N LYS A 283 -3.03 5.52 24.90
CA LYS A 283 -2.03 6.23 24.09
C LYS A 283 -2.39 6.28 22.61
N ALA A 284 -3.54 5.73 22.19
CA ALA A 284 -3.96 5.62 20.78
C ALA A 284 -3.82 6.92 19.98
N LYS A 285 -4.13 8.07 20.59
CA LYS A 285 -3.93 9.39 19.95
C LYS A 285 -2.46 9.63 19.55
N GLN A 286 -1.51 9.31 20.43
CA GLN A 286 -0.08 9.50 20.17
C GLN A 286 0.41 8.61 19.03
N PHE A 287 -0.10 7.37 18.96
CA PHE A 287 0.21 6.43 17.88
C PHE A 287 -0.39 6.86 16.54
N LEU A 288 -1.64 7.33 16.53
CA LEU A 288 -2.32 7.71 15.31
C LEU A 288 -1.88 9.08 14.78
N GLN A 289 -1.26 9.93 15.62
CA GLN A 289 -0.90 11.29 15.22
C GLN A 289 -0.01 11.35 13.97
N PRO A 290 1.06 10.54 13.82
CA PRO A 290 1.88 10.57 12.60
C PRO A 290 1.11 10.17 11.33
N ILE A 291 0.14 9.25 11.44
CA ILE A 291 -0.77 8.91 10.33
C ILE A 291 -1.63 10.12 9.99
N ILE A 292 -2.28 10.72 10.99
CA ILE A 292 -3.18 11.86 10.81
C ILE A 292 -2.42 13.03 10.18
N ASP A 293 -1.21 13.30 10.64
CA ASP A 293 -0.35 14.34 10.10
C ASP A 293 0.01 14.06 8.64
N ASN A 294 0.39 12.82 8.30
CA ASN A 294 0.74 12.46 6.92
C ASN A 294 -0.48 12.48 5.98
N LEU A 295 -1.67 12.10 6.47
CA LEU A 295 -2.92 12.22 5.72
C LEU A 295 -3.33 13.69 5.51
N ASN A 296 -3.16 14.54 6.53
CA ASN A 296 -3.36 15.98 6.40
C ASN A 296 -2.40 16.58 5.37
N GLN A 297 -1.12 16.19 5.39
CA GLN A 297 -0.15 16.61 4.37
C GLN A 297 -0.63 16.24 2.96
N LEU A 298 -1.12 15.02 2.75
CA LEU A 298 -1.68 14.59 1.47
C LEU A 298 -2.98 15.31 1.09
N GLN A 299 -3.81 15.72 2.06
CA GLN A 299 -5.02 16.51 1.85
C GLN A 299 -4.71 17.95 1.41
N PHE A 300 -3.75 18.60 2.07
CA PHE A 300 -3.43 20.01 1.82
C PHE A 300 -2.44 20.21 0.67
N HIS A 301 -1.43 19.35 0.56
CA HIS A 301 -0.33 19.50 -0.39
C HIS A 301 -0.34 18.50 -1.54
N GLY A 302 -1.10 17.40 -1.44
CA GLY A 302 -1.17 16.39 -2.50
C GLY A 302 0.19 15.77 -2.85
N LEU A 303 0.25 15.17 -4.05
CA LEU A 303 1.45 14.61 -4.67
C LEU A 303 1.56 15.08 -6.11
N VAL A 304 2.78 15.38 -6.57
CA VAL A 304 3.05 15.64 -7.98
C VAL A 304 3.49 14.33 -8.65
N ILE A 305 2.64 13.77 -9.51
CA ILE A 305 2.88 12.53 -10.24
C ILE A 305 2.88 12.85 -11.73
N LYS A 306 4.04 12.68 -12.40
CA LYS A 306 4.19 12.91 -13.86
C LYS A 306 3.73 14.30 -14.35
N GLY A 307 3.74 15.30 -13.49
CA GLY A 307 3.33 16.68 -13.80
C GLY A 307 1.93 17.03 -13.28
N ASP A 308 1.11 16.04 -12.94
CA ASP A 308 -0.23 16.23 -12.39
C ASP A 308 -0.19 16.34 -10.87
N HIS A 309 -1.05 17.18 -10.30
CA HIS A 309 -1.12 17.43 -8.87
C HIS A 309 -2.34 16.73 -8.24
N LEU A 310 -2.11 15.55 -7.65
CA LEU A 310 -3.16 14.72 -7.09
C LEU A 310 -3.33 14.98 -5.60
N LYS A 311 -4.54 15.35 -5.17
CA LYS A 311 -4.89 15.41 -3.74
C LYS A 311 -5.52 14.12 -3.28
N PHE A 312 -5.45 13.88 -1.97
CA PHE A 312 -6.03 12.71 -1.36
C PHE A 312 -6.98 13.12 -0.25
N SER A 313 -8.00 12.32 0.02
CA SER A 313 -8.89 12.52 1.17
C SER A 313 -9.32 11.18 1.73
N VAL A 314 -9.52 11.08 3.05
CA VAL A 314 -10.00 9.85 3.66
C VAL A 314 -11.50 9.72 3.45
N SER A 315 -11.95 8.60 2.89
CA SER A 315 -13.37 8.32 2.74
C SER A 315 -13.94 7.65 3.99
N THR A 316 -13.34 6.52 4.38
CA THR A 316 -13.83 5.67 5.47
C THR A 316 -12.67 5.00 6.20
N LEU A 317 -12.91 4.70 7.48
CA LEU A 317 -12.10 3.77 8.28
C LEU A 317 -12.98 2.57 8.63
N ILE A 318 -12.67 1.42 8.06
CA ILE A 318 -13.22 0.13 8.48
C ILE A 318 -12.43 -0.33 9.70
N ALA A 319 -13.11 -0.72 10.76
CA ALA A 319 -12.47 -1.28 11.94
C ALA A 319 -13.44 -2.18 12.69
N ASP A 320 -12.89 -3.06 13.52
CA ASP A 320 -13.68 -3.79 14.51
C ASP A 320 -14.46 -2.81 15.41
N ASN A 321 -15.49 -3.31 16.09
CA ASN A 321 -16.37 -2.45 16.88
C ASN A 321 -15.60 -1.66 17.96
N LEU A 322 -14.60 -2.27 18.59
CA LEU A 322 -13.84 -1.63 19.65
C LEU A 322 -12.96 -0.49 19.13
N ALA A 323 -12.22 -0.72 18.06
CA ALA A 323 -11.34 0.28 17.47
C ALA A 323 -12.13 1.38 16.75
N ALA A 324 -13.25 1.05 16.10
CA ALA A 324 -14.15 2.06 15.52
C ALA A 324 -14.71 3.01 16.60
N HIS A 325 -15.11 2.48 17.77
CA HIS A 325 -15.59 3.33 18.87
C HIS A 325 -14.46 4.20 19.45
N LEU A 326 -13.26 3.64 19.59
CA LEU A 326 -12.09 4.37 20.06
C LEU A 326 -11.74 5.54 19.14
N VAL A 327 -11.65 5.31 17.82
CA VAL A 327 -11.33 6.36 16.84
C VAL A 327 -12.46 7.37 16.72
N GLY A 328 -13.72 6.92 16.79
CA GLY A 328 -14.90 7.78 16.67
C GLY A 328 -15.22 8.63 17.90
N GLY A 329 -14.50 8.49 19.01
CA GLY A 329 -14.81 9.24 20.24
C GLY A 329 -16.08 8.73 20.95
N PHE A 330 -16.39 7.43 20.80
CA PHE A 330 -17.51 6.78 21.46
C PHE A 330 -17.04 5.93 22.66
N GLN A 331 -17.96 5.63 23.57
CA GLN A 331 -17.69 4.71 24.67
C GLN A 331 -17.34 3.31 24.14
N THR A 332 -16.35 2.67 24.73
CA THR A 332 -15.91 1.32 24.38
C THR A 332 -16.53 0.23 25.27
N CYS A 333 -17.53 0.61 26.08
CA CYS A 333 -18.33 -0.31 26.89
C CYS A 333 -19.59 -0.71 26.12
N PHE A 334 -19.68 -2.00 25.75
CA PHE A 334 -20.80 -2.54 24.97
C PHE A 334 -21.89 -3.20 25.81
N SER A 335 -21.71 -3.25 27.14
CA SER A 335 -22.63 -3.90 28.08
C SER A 335 -23.48 -2.93 28.89
N ASN A 336 -23.45 -1.63 28.57
CA ASN A 336 -24.22 -0.60 29.27
C ASN A 336 -24.41 0.66 28.40
N GLY A 337 -25.43 1.46 28.69
CA GLY A 337 -25.63 2.77 28.09
C GLY A 337 -25.89 2.73 26.58
N TYR A 338 -25.45 3.76 25.87
CA TYR A 338 -25.61 3.87 24.41
C TYR A 338 -24.39 3.26 23.72
N PHE A 339 -24.53 1.99 23.34
CA PHE A 339 -23.41 1.19 22.82
C PHE A 339 -23.27 1.22 21.29
N CYS A 340 -24.25 1.78 20.57
CA CYS A 340 -24.22 1.81 19.11
C CYS A 340 -23.69 3.15 18.58
N ARG A 341 -22.72 3.09 17.67
CA ARG A 341 -22.18 4.27 16.95
C ARG A 341 -23.09 4.81 15.85
N ARG A 342 -24.12 4.06 15.42
CA ARG A 342 -25.03 4.46 14.34
C ARG A 342 -26.37 5.01 14.82
N CYS A 343 -26.81 4.64 16.02
CA CYS A 343 -28.11 5.04 16.55
C CYS A 343 -28.08 5.28 18.06
N TYR A 344 -29.21 5.77 18.60
CA TYR A 344 -29.37 6.08 20.02
C TYR A 344 -30.04 4.96 20.82
N ILE A 345 -29.84 3.69 20.46
CA ILE A 345 -30.34 2.57 21.25
C ILE A 345 -29.54 2.40 22.54
N LYS A 346 -30.22 2.08 23.64
CA LYS A 346 -29.58 1.70 24.90
C LYS A 346 -29.40 0.18 24.99
N TYR A 347 -28.40 -0.25 25.76
CA TYR A 347 -28.14 -1.67 25.99
C TYR A 347 -29.35 -2.41 26.60
N ASP A 348 -30.11 -1.74 27.46
CA ASP A 348 -31.32 -2.31 28.06
C ASP A 348 -32.41 -2.57 27.00
N ASP A 349 -32.41 -1.79 25.93
CA ASP A 349 -33.37 -1.85 24.81
C ASP A 349 -32.82 -2.66 23.61
N ARG A 350 -31.66 -3.34 23.76
CA ARG A 350 -30.99 -4.07 22.66
C ARG A 350 -31.84 -5.14 21.99
N ASN A 351 -32.78 -5.71 22.75
CA ASN A 351 -33.76 -6.66 22.23
C ASN A 351 -34.88 -5.84 21.58
N LEU A 352 -34.66 -5.46 20.33
CA LEU A 352 -35.55 -4.61 19.57
C LEU A 352 -36.97 -5.17 19.54
N THR A 353 -37.92 -4.41 20.08
CA THR A 353 -39.36 -4.64 19.94
C THR A 353 -39.96 -3.89 18.77
N ILE A 354 -39.19 -3.00 18.15
CA ILE A 354 -39.54 -2.15 17.01
C ILE A 354 -38.58 -2.36 15.84
N PRO A 355 -39.01 -2.15 14.59
CA PRO A 355 -38.14 -2.21 13.42
C PRO A 355 -36.94 -1.24 13.50
N LEU A 356 -35.79 -1.65 12.95
CA LEU A 356 -34.58 -0.80 12.86
C LEU A 356 -34.83 0.55 12.20
N SER A 357 -35.75 0.61 11.24
CA SER A 357 -36.16 1.84 10.53
C SER A 357 -36.83 2.88 11.41
N GLU A 358 -37.35 2.48 12.57
CA GLU A 358 -38.00 3.38 13.54
C GLU A 358 -37.03 3.86 14.64
N ILE A 359 -35.79 3.37 14.62
CA ILE A 359 -34.76 3.79 15.57
C ILE A 359 -34.09 5.06 15.06
N ASN A 360 -34.05 6.09 15.90
CA ASN A 360 -33.34 7.33 15.59
C ASN A 360 -31.85 7.05 15.35
N SER A 361 -31.43 7.27 14.10
CA SER A 361 -30.02 7.31 13.71
C SER A 361 -29.32 8.55 14.26
N ARG A 362 -28.01 8.45 14.43
CA ARG A 362 -27.17 9.62 14.73
C ARG A 362 -26.95 10.41 13.44
N MET A 363 -27.14 11.71 13.49
CA MET A 363 -26.85 12.64 12.41
C MET A 363 -25.45 13.25 12.61
N ILE A 364 -25.06 14.19 11.75
CA ILE A 364 -23.80 14.93 11.93
C ILE A 364 -23.97 16.01 13.00
N ASN A 365 -24.94 16.91 12.80
CA ASN A 365 -25.17 18.06 13.68
C ASN A 365 -25.46 17.66 15.14
N ASP A 366 -26.23 16.59 15.37
CA ASP A 366 -26.54 16.13 16.72
C ASP A 366 -25.33 15.48 17.41
N HIS A 367 -24.39 14.89 16.67
CA HIS A 367 -23.13 14.40 17.18
C HIS A 367 -22.20 15.57 17.56
N ASP A 368 -22.08 16.56 16.68
CA ASP A 368 -21.27 17.76 16.92
C ASP A 368 -21.73 18.54 18.15
N ASP A 369 -23.05 18.69 18.34
CA ASP A 369 -23.63 19.31 19.53
C ASP A 369 -23.24 18.56 20.82
N LEU A 370 -23.25 17.22 20.80
CA LEU A 370 -22.85 16.39 21.94
C LEU A 370 -21.35 16.53 22.25
N VAL A 371 -20.51 16.53 21.21
CA VAL A 371 -19.05 16.73 21.37
C VAL A 371 -18.77 18.12 21.94
N HIS A 372 -19.43 19.16 21.42
CA HIS A 372 -19.27 20.52 21.90
C HIS A 372 -19.70 20.67 23.38
N GLU A 373 -20.80 20.04 23.80
CA GLU A 373 -21.20 20.04 25.21
C GLU A 373 -20.15 19.36 26.11
N LEU A 374 -19.57 18.25 25.66
CA LEU A 374 -18.50 17.54 26.39
C LEU A 374 -17.23 18.39 26.52
N LEU A 375 -16.83 19.10 25.46
CA LEU A 375 -15.67 19.98 25.47
C LEU A 375 -15.86 21.17 26.42
N GLN A 376 -17.08 21.68 26.56
CA GLN A 376 -17.41 22.74 27.52
C GLN A 376 -17.44 22.26 28.98
N SER A 377 -17.52 20.95 29.22
CA SER A 377 -17.62 20.37 30.57
C SER A 377 -16.70 19.15 30.73
N PRO A 378 -15.37 19.35 30.79
CA PRO A 378 -14.41 18.26 30.90
C PRO A 378 -14.68 17.38 32.14
N GLY A 379 -14.70 16.06 31.95
CA GLY A 379 -14.92 15.09 33.04
C GLY A 379 -16.38 14.69 33.29
N LYS A 380 -17.33 15.16 32.47
CA LYS A 380 -18.70 14.60 32.46
C LYS A 380 -18.71 13.14 32.00
N ALA A 381 -19.73 12.41 32.45
CA ALA A 381 -20.03 11.08 31.95
C ALA A 381 -20.38 11.10 30.44
N PRO A 382 -20.26 9.97 29.73
CA PRO A 382 -20.55 9.90 28.30
C PRO A 382 -21.95 10.43 27.96
N LEU A 383 -22.06 11.36 27.01
CA LEU A 383 -23.32 11.91 26.55
C LEU A 383 -23.85 11.10 25.38
N LYS A 384 -24.94 10.36 25.61
CA LYS A 384 -25.50 9.42 24.62
C LYS A 384 -24.43 8.51 23.99
N GLY A 385 -23.47 8.05 24.81
CA GLY A 385 -22.37 7.17 24.38
C GLY A 385 -21.21 7.87 23.67
N VAL A 386 -21.25 9.19 23.50
CA VAL A 386 -20.11 10.00 23.04
C VAL A 386 -19.24 10.35 24.25
N ILE A 387 -17.92 10.21 24.13
CA ILE A 387 -16.95 10.53 25.19
C ILE A 387 -16.07 11.73 24.85
N GLY A 388 -15.99 12.12 23.59
CA GLY A 388 -15.20 13.25 23.12
C GLY A 388 -15.17 13.34 21.60
N PRO A 389 -14.34 14.24 21.05
CA PRO A 389 -14.12 14.32 19.61
C PRO A 389 -13.47 13.05 19.08
N SER A 390 -13.61 12.83 17.77
CA SER A 390 -12.88 11.78 17.06
C SER A 390 -11.37 11.99 17.18
N LEU A 391 -10.60 10.90 17.13
CA LEU A 391 -9.15 10.98 16.95
C LEU A 391 -8.79 11.53 15.56
N PHE A 392 -9.68 11.44 14.58
CA PHE A 392 -9.50 11.88 13.19
C PHE A 392 -10.25 13.19 12.89
N ASP A 393 -10.60 13.97 13.92
CA ASP A 393 -11.36 15.22 13.82
C ASP A 393 -10.71 16.30 12.92
N THR A 394 -9.39 16.26 12.76
CA THR A 394 -8.66 17.18 11.87
C THR A 394 -8.71 16.81 10.38
N LEU A 395 -9.07 15.57 10.04
CA LEU A 395 -9.11 15.12 8.65
C LEU A 395 -10.34 15.66 7.93
N ILE A 396 -10.12 16.37 6.82
CA ILE A 396 -11.23 16.95 6.05
C ILE A 396 -12.13 15.84 5.52
N GLY A 397 -13.44 15.96 5.75
CA GLY A 397 -14.42 14.99 5.25
C GLY A 397 -14.58 13.72 6.08
N PHE A 398 -13.78 13.54 7.13
CA PHE A 398 -13.97 12.44 8.06
C PHE A 398 -14.97 12.85 9.15
N HIS A 399 -16.05 12.10 9.30
CA HIS A 399 -16.97 12.27 10.41
C HIS A 399 -17.37 10.92 11.01
N PRO A 400 -17.35 10.73 12.35
CA PRO A 400 -17.61 9.43 12.98
C PRO A 400 -18.93 8.77 12.62
N THR A 401 -19.96 9.54 12.26
CA THR A 401 -21.29 8.98 11.93
C THR A 401 -21.41 8.52 10.48
N THR A 402 -20.53 8.96 9.58
CA THR A 402 -20.57 8.63 8.14
C THR A 402 -19.34 7.86 7.67
N SER A 403 -18.17 8.12 8.27
CA SER A 403 -16.88 7.58 7.85
C SER A 403 -16.44 6.33 8.62
N LEU A 404 -17.26 5.82 9.55
CA LEU A 404 -17.00 4.58 10.31
C LEU A 404 -18.03 3.49 9.99
N PRO A 405 -17.97 2.89 8.79
CA PRO A 405 -18.87 1.81 8.42
C PRO A 405 -18.71 0.56 9.30
N SER A 406 -19.59 -0.40 9.09
CA SER A 406 -19.53 -1.72 9.72
C SER A 406 -18.42 -2.52 9.08
N ASP A 407 -17.72 -3.30 9.89
CA ASP A 407 -16.69 -4.19 9.36
C ASP A 407 -17.35 -5.50 8.98
N CYS A 408 -17.52 -5.72 7.68
CA CYS A 408 -18.19 -6.91 7.19
C CYS A 408 -17.48 -8.21 7.54
N MET A 409 -16.15 -8.16 7.70
CA MET A 409 -15.40 -9.35 8.07
C MET A 409 -15.79 -9.77 9.49
N HIS A 410 -15.79 -8.83 10.44
CA HIS A 410 -16.16 -9.11 11.82
C HIS A 410 -17.66 -9.27 12.04
N ASP A 411 -18.48 -8.41 11.42
CA ASP A 411 -19.91 -8.31 11.69
C ASP A 411 -20.74 -9.38 10.91
N PHE A 412 -20.29 -9.84 9.73
CA PHE A 412 -21.02 -10.85 8.94
C PHE A 412 -20.33 -12.21 8.84
N LEU A 413 -18.99 -12.26 8.77
CA LEU A 413 -18.25 -13.50 8.48
C LEU A 413 -17.58 -14.13 9.71
N GLY A 414 -17.26 -13.33 10.72
CA GLY A 414 -16.56 -13.75 11.93
C GLY A 414 -17.46 -14.08 13.13
N GLY A 415 -18.78 -14.13 12.94
CA GLY A 415 -19.77 -14.44 13.97
C GLY A 415 -19.63 -15.83 14.58
#